data_AF-A0A350YDU1-F1
#
_entry.id   AF-A0A350YDU1-F1
#
_cell.length_a   1.000
_cell.length_b   1.000
_cell.length_c   1.000
_cell.angle_alpha   90.00
_cell.angle_beta   90.00
_cell.angle_gamma   90.00
#
_symmetry.space_group_name_H-M   'P 1'
#
loop_
_entity.id
_entity.type
_entity.pdbx_description
1 polymer ?
#
loop_
_entity_poly.entity_id
_entity_poly.type
_entity_poly.pdbx_seq_one_letter_code
_entity_poly.pdbx_strand_id
1 'polypeptide(L)' 'MQNLKAELAQAIDEATWDCLMPHAKRDFIIFVTQELDLLDVGMAIARDDVVSV' A
#
# COMPACT_ATOMS: atom_id res chain seq x y z
N MET A 1 -15.60 -14.83 -6.87
CA MET A 1 -14.16 -14.55 -6.70
C MET A 1 -14.03 -13.05 -6.46
N GLN A 2 -13.68 -12.66 -5.24
CA GLN A 2 -13.51 -11.24 -4.89
C GLN A 2 -12.35 -10.65 -5.71
N ASN A 3 -12.58 -9.47 -6.30
CA ASN A 3 -11.57 -8.77 -7.06
C ASN A 3 -10.70 -7.97 -6.09
N LEU A 4 -9.63 -8.61 -5.60
CA LEU A 4 -8.72 -8.03 -4.61
C LEU A 4 -8.19 -6.65 -5.01
N LYS A 5 -7.94 -6.42 -6.31
CA LYS A 5 -7.52 -5.11 -6.83
C LYS A 5 -8.61 -4.05 -6.65
N ALA A 6 -9.87 -4.40 -6.85
CA ALA A 6 -10.98 -3.48 -6.66
C ALA A 6 -11.22 -3.16 -5.17
N GLU A 7 -11.05 -4.15 -4.28
CA GLU A 7 -11.14 -3.93 -2.84
C GLU A 7 -10.01 -3.04 -2.33
N LEU A 8 -8.76 -3.29 -2.77
CA LEU A 8 -7.62 -2.46 -2.42
C LEU A 8 -7.76 -1.03 -2.94
N ALA A 9 -8.25 -0.85 -4.17
CA ALA A 9 -8.49 0.48 -4.74
C ALA A 9 -9.53 1.30 -3.94
N GLN A 10 -10.50 0.64 -3.29
CA GLN A 10 -11.48 1.30 -2.42
C GLN A 10 -10.93 1.61 -1.03
N ALA A 11 -9.82 0.98 -0.64
CA ALA A 11 -9.18 1.17 0.66
C ALA A 11 -8.08 2.24 0.63
N ILE A 12 -7.67 2.72 -0.55
CA ILE A 12 -6.73 3.83 -0.69
C ILE A 12 -7.46 5.12 -0.31
N ASP A 13 -6.90 5.83 0.67
CA ASP A 13 -7.42 7.09 1.17
C ASP A 13 -6.28 8.01 1.59
N GLU A 14 -6.57 9.31 1.68
CA GLU A 14 -5.65 10.31 2.20
C GLU A 14 -5.65 10.28 3.73
N ALA A 15 -4.49 10.07 4.34
CA ALA A 15 -4.33 10.01 5.79
C ALA A 15 -3.35 11.08 6.28
N THR A 16 -3.62 11.61 7.48
CA THR A 16 -2.68 12.49 8.18
C THR A 16 -1.58 11.69 8.86
N TRP A 17 -0.44 12.33 9.13
CA TRP A 17 0.68 11.68 9.82
C TRP A 17 0.31 11.15 11.21
N ASP A 18 -0.61 11.82 11.92
CA ASP A 18 -1.09 11.38 13.24
C ASP A 18 -1.76 10.00 13.18
N CYS A 19 -2.45 9.68 12.07
CA CYS A 19 -3.03 8.38 11.81
C CYS A 19 -1.97 7.30 11.54
N LEU A 20 -0.81 7.68 10.99
CA LEU A 20 0.28 6.76 10.62
C LEU A 20 1.28 6.54 11.76
N MET A 21 1.39 7.47 12.71
CA MET A 21 2.32 7.39 13.84
C MET A 21 2.30 6.04 14.60
N PRO A 22 1.14 5.40 14.87
CA PRO A 22 1.10 4.09 15.52
C PRO A 22 1.78 2.99 14.69
N HIS A 23 1.71 3.08 13.37
CA HIS A 23 2.35 2.15 12.43
C HIS A 23 3.84 2.45 12.27
N ALA A 24 4.22 3.75 12.26
CA ALA A 24 5.61 4.18 12.25
C ALA A 24 6.38 3.64 13.46
N LYS A 25 5.79 3.69 14.66
CA LYS A 25 6.41 3.20 15.89
C LYS A 25 6.66 1.68 15.92
N ARG A 26 6.01 0.94 15.02
CA ARG A 26 6.18 -0.50 14.88
C ARG A 26 7.07 -0.86 13.69
N ASP A 27 7.68 0.13 13.04
CA ASP A 27 8.52 -0.02 11.85
C ASP A 27 7.82 -0.70 10.66
N PHE A 28 6.51 -0.46 10.48
CA PHE A 28 5.70 -1.05 9.39
C PHE A 28 5.26 -0.04 8.31
N ILE A 29 5.98 1.07 8.13
CA ILE A 29 5.69 2.04 7.05
C ILE A 29 6.62 1.76 5.86
N ILE A 30 6.01 1.62 4.68
CA ILE A 30 6.72 1.49 3.41
C ILE A 30 6.62 2.84 2.69
N PHE A 31 7.77 3.34 2.23
CA PHE A 31 7.82 4.53 1.39
C PHE A 31 7.83 4.13 -0.07
N VAL A 32 6.88 4.64 -0.84
CA VAL A 32 6.76 4.42 -2.28
C VAL A 32 7.17 5.72 -2.98
N THR A 33 7.98 5.63 -4.02
CA THR A 33 8.41 6.81 -4.77
C THR A 33 7.25 7.37 -5.59
N GLN A 34 7.29 8.67 -5.92
CA GLN A 34 6.16 9.34 -6.58
C GLN A 34 5.91 8.86 -8.02
N GLU A 35 6.89 8.21 -8.64
CA GLU A 35 6.79 7.65 -9.98
C GLU A 35 5.99 6.33 -10.02
N LEU A 36 5.71 5.75 -8.85
CA LEU A 36 5.00 4.47 -8.71
C LEU A 36 3.57 4.68 -8.22
N ASP A 37 2.67 3.80 -8.66
CA ASP A 37 1.28 3.77 -8.23
C ASP A 37 1.10 2.89 -6.97
N LEU A 38 0.43 3.44 -5.95
CA LEU A 38 0.21 2.75 -4.67
C LEU A 38 -0.62 1.47 -4.80
N LEU A 39 -1.56 1.43 -5.74
CA LEU A 39 -2.39 0.26 -5.98
C LEU A 39 -1.57 -0.87 -6.59
N ASP A 40 -0.70 -0.55 -7.55
CA ASP A 40 0.16 -1.55 -8.19
C ASP A 40 1.22 -2.09 -7.21
N VAL A 41 1.85 -1.21 -6.40
CA VAL A 41 2.77 -1.64 -5.34
C VAL A 41 2.06 -2.47 -4.27
N GLY A 42 0.87 -2.06 -3.82
CA GLY A 42 0.09 -2.83 -2.86
C GLY A 42 -0.31 -4.21 -3.39
N MET A 43 -0.59 -4.32 -4.70
CA MET A 43 -0.86 -5.60 -5.36
C MET A 43 0.38 -6.50 -5.44
N ALA A 44 1.56 -5.93 -5.71
CA ALA A 44 2.82 -6.67 -5.73
C ALA A 44 3.14 -7.24 -4.34
N ILE A 45 3.02 -6.42 -3.29
CA ILE A 45 3.22 -6.84 -1.90
C ILE A 45 2.22 -7.95 -1.51
N ALA A 46 0.93 -7.76 -1.81
CA ALA A 46 -0.11 -8.74 -1.48
C ALA A 46 0.09 -10.10 -2.17
N ARG A 47 0.82 -10.13 -3.28
CA ARG A 47 1.12 -11.33 -4.08
C ARG A 47 2.51 -11.90 -3.82
N ASP A 48 3.31 -11.27 -2.96
CA ASP A 48 4.73 -11.59 -2.76
C ASP A 48 5.51 -11.56 -4.10
N ASP A 49 5.19 -10.59 -4.96
CA ASP A 49 5.82 -10.41 -6.26
C ASP A 49 7.04 -9.48 -6.16
N VAL A 50 8.22 -10.06 -6.32
CA VAL A 50 9.52 -9.38 -6.17
C VAL A 50 10.08 -8.81 -7.48
N VAL A 51 9.36 -8.90 -8.60
CA VAL A 51 9.86 -8.53 -9.94
C VAL A 51 9.13 -7.35 -10.57
N SER A 52 7.86 -7.11 -10.21
CA SER A 52 6.96 -6.28 -11.01
C SER A 52 7.00 -4.77 -10.78
N VAL A 53 7.59 -4.28 -9.68
CA VAL A 53 7.59 -2.86 -9.29
C VAL A 53 8.98 -2.35 -8.89
#